data_AF-A0A7K9EKF2-F1
#
_entry.id   AF-A0A7K9EKF2-F1
#
_cell.length_a   1.000
_cell.length_b   1.000
_cell.length_c   1.000
_cell.angle_alpha   90.00
_cell.angle_beta   90.00
_cell.angle_gamma   90.00
#
_symmetry.space_group_name_H-M   'P 1'
#
loop_
_entity.id
_entity.type
_entity.pdbx_description
1 polymer ?
#
loop_
_entity_poly.entity_id
_entity_poly.type
_entity_poly.pdbx_seq_one_letter_code
_entity_poly.pdbx_strand_id
1 'polypeptide(L)'
;QLRPHPVERMTHVVSHQHGVTVTKILREGKAEPQCWSFSYKQDESRGFLLEGAGLLLLRVLARRQAVPPDLVFPAIDAEGHLCTFSY
;
A
#
# COMPACT_ATOMS: atom_id res chain seq x y z
N GLN A 1 29.21 1.29 -15.85
CA GLN A 1 27.97 1.84 -16.45
C GLN A 1 26.83 0.87 -16.15
N LEU A 2 25.78 1.30 -15.44
CA LEU A 2 24.56 0.50 -15.23
C LEU A 2 23.75 0.53 -16.53
N ARG A 3 23.62 -0.61 -17.21
CA ARG A 3 22.73 -0.71 -18.37
C ARG A 3 21.29 -0.71 -17.86
N PRO A 4 20.39 0.14 -18.38
CA PRO A 4 18.99 0.08 -18.02
C PRO A 4 18.40 -1.24 -18.55
N HIS A 5 18.12 -2.17 -17.65
CA HIS A 5 17.32 -3.35 -17.97
C HIS A 5 15.84 -2.98 -17.83
N PRO A 6 14.97 -3.41 -18.75
CA PRO A 6 13.54 -3.25 -18.54
C PRO A 6 13.16 -4.00 -17.24
N VAL A 7 12.59 -3.25 -16.30
CA VAL A 7 12.13 -3.79 -15.02
C VAL A 7 10.62 -3.90 -15.10
N GLU A 8 10.12 -5.13 -15.14
CA GLU A 8 8.70 -5.42 -15.00
C GLU A 8 8.39 -5.69 -13.53
N ARG A 9 7.35 -5.01 -13.02
CA ARG A 9 6.83 -5.19 -11.66
C ARG A 9 5.36 -5.53 -11.74
N MET A 10 5.00 -6.71 -11.26
CA MET A 10 3.61 -7.14 -11.15
C MET A 10 3.26 -7.37 -9.68
N THR A 11 2.13 -6.84 -9.24
CA THR A 11 1.59 -7.09 -7.89
C THR A 11 0.19 -7.66 -8.03
N HIS A 12 -0.02 -8.87 -7.54
CA HIS A 12 -1.34 -9.49 -7.42
C HIS A 12 -1.82 -9.36 -5.99
N VAL A 13 -3.07 -8.95 -5.84
CA VAL A 13 -3.74 -8.87 -4.54
C VAL A 13 -5.00 -9.72 -4.62
N VAL A 14 -5.10 -10.72 -3.76
CA VAL A 14 -6.24 -11.63 -3.70
C VAL A 14 -6.85 -11.54 -2.30
N SER A 15 -8.12 -11.15 -2.24
CA SER A 15 -8.90 -11.17 -1.00
C SER A 15 -9.69 -12.48 -0.90
N HIS A 16 -9.67 -13.12 0.27
CA HIS A 16 -10.35 -14.38 0.55
C HIS A 16 -10.85 -14.42 2.00
N GLN A 17 -11.62 -15.46 2.36
CA GLN A 17 -12.26 -15.58 3.69
C GLN A 17 -11.30 -15.40 4.87
N HIS A 18 -10.04 -15.84 4.74
CA HIS A 18 -9.04 -15.77 5.81
C HIS A 18 -8.17 -14.50 5.81
N GLY A 19 -8.40 -13.54 4.90
CA GLY A 19 -7.57 -12.33 4.78
C GLY A 19 -7.19 -11.96 3.35
N VAL A 20 -5.99 -11.40 3.19
CA VAL A 20 -5.47 -10.92 1.90
C VAL A 20 -4.10 -11.52 1.63
N THR A 21 -3.92 -12.07 0.44
CA THR A 21 -2.62 -12.53 -0.06
C THR A 21 -2.10 -11.55 -1.11
N VAL A 22 -0.86 -11.10 -0.95
CA VAL A 22 -0.17 -10.19 -1.87
C VAL A 22 1.03 -10.90 -2.47
N THR A 23 1.04 -11.05 -3.79
CA THR A 23 2.17 -11.62 -4.53
C THR A 23 2.84 -10.52 -5.34
N LYS A 24 4.14 -10.32 -5.11
CA LYS A 24 4.98 -9.38 -5.88
C LYS A 24 5.93 -10.16 -6.76
N ILE A 25 5.96 -9.81 -8.04
CA ILE A 25 6.86 -10.39 -9.04
C ILE A 25 7.69 -9.25 -9.62
N LEU A 26 9.02 -9.40 -9.55
CA LEU A 26 9.99 -8.49 -10.14
C LEU A 26 10.81 -9.25 -11.19
N ARG A 27 10.78 -8.79 -12.44
CA ARG A 27 11.59 -9.32 -13.52
C ARG A 27 12.52 -8.23 -14.04
N GLU A 28 13.82 -8.49 -14.00
CA GLU A 28 14.84 -7.57 -14.49
C GLU A 28 15.48 -8.14 -15.77
N GLY A 29 15.10 -7.59 -16.92
CA GLY A 29 15.57 -8.07 -18.22
C GLY A 29 15.23 -9.55 -18.47
N LYS A 30 16.26 -10.38 -18.71
CA LYS A 30 16.12 -11.83 -18.93
C LYS A 30 16.41 -12.66 -17.69
N ALA A 31 16.60 -12.03 -16.52
CA ALA A 31 16.82 -12.74 -15.28
C ALA A 31 15.57 -13.52 -14.84
N GLU A 32 15.78 -14.52 -14.01
CA GLU A 32 14.68 -15.27 -13.38
C GLU A 32 13.83 -14.31 -12.52
N PRO A 33 12.49 -14.37 -12.60
CA PRO A 33 11.64 -13.49 -11.80
C PRO A 33 11.80 -13.76 -10.31
N GLN A 34 11.98 -12.70 -9.53
CA GLN A 34 11.92 -12.77 -8.08
C GLN A 34 10.45 -12.69 -7.66
N CYS A 35 10.01 -13.65 -6.85
CA CYS A 35 8.63 -13.74 -6.37
C CYS A 35 8.61 -13.68 -4.85
N TRP A 36 7.75 -12.82 -4.30
CA TRP A 36 7.45 -12.76 -2.88
C TRP A 36 5.96 -12.89 -2.66
N SER A 37 5.57 -13.69 -1.68
CA SER A 37 4.17 -13.83 -1.27
C SER A 37 4.04 -13.48 0.20
N PHE A 38 3.09 -12.59 0.49
CA PHE A 38 2.77 -12.13 1.85
C PHE A 38 1.29 -12.43 2.11
N SER A 39 0.99 -12.88 3.32
CA SER A 39 -0.38 -13.14 3.75
C SER A 39 -0.68 -12.30 4.98
N TYR A 40 -1.78 -11.56 4.93
CA TYR A 40 -2.26 -10.71 6.00
C TYR A 40 -3.62 -11.22 6.45
N LYS A 41 -3.84 -11.30 7.77
CA LYS A 41 -5.18 -11.64 8.27
C LYS A 41 -6.16 -10.51 7.97
N GLN A 42 -7.45 -10.84 7.96
CA GLN A 42 -8.48 -9.87 7.58
C GLN A 42 -8.60 -8.69 8.54
N ASP A 43 -8.48 -8.94 9.84
CA ASP A 43 -8.43 -7.95 10.92
C ASP A 43 -7.19 -7.05 10.81
N GLU A 44 -6.01 -7.62 10.57
CA GLU A 44 -4.77 -6.88 10.39
C GLU A 44 -4.81 -6.01 9.10
N SER A 45 -5.31 -6.54 7.99
CA SER A 45 -5.26 -5.87 6.68
C SER A 45 -6.19 -4.66 6.54
N ARG A 46 -7.33 -4.63 7.25
CA ARG A 46 -8.32 -3.55 7.13
C ARG A 46 -7.78 -2.20 7.59
N GLY A 47 -7.03 -2.16 8.70
CA GLY A 47 -6.42 -0.93 9.21
C GLY A 47 -5.37 -0.37 8.25
N PHE A 48 -4.41 -1.22 7.83
CA PHE A 48 -3.27 -0.79 7.01
C PHE A 48 -3.68 -0.29 5.62
N LEU A 49 -4.70 -0.92 5.00
CA LEU A 49 -5.20 -0.49 3.71
C LEU A 49 -5.86 0.88 3.77
N LEU A 50 -6.59 1.18 4.85
CA LEU A 50 -7.27 2.46 5.02
C LEU A 50 -6.29 3.61 5.28
N GLU A 51 -5.31 3.41 6.17
CA GLU A 51 -4.27 4.41 6.46
C GLU A 51 -3.40 4.69 5.22
N GLY A 52 -2.97 3.64 4.51
CA GLY A 52 -2.21 3.78 3.27
C GLY A 52 -2.96 4.53 2.17
N ALA A 53 -4.27 4.26 2.01
CA ALA A 53 -5.12 4.99 1.08
C ALA A 53 -5.29 6.46 1.49
N GLY A 54 -5.42 6.73 2.79
CA GLY A 54 -5.48 8.08 3.35
C GLY A 54 -4.23 8.90 3.03
N LEU A 55 -3.04 8.34 3.24
CA LEU A 55 -1.77 9.00 2.90
C LEU A 55 -1.63 9.30 1.40
N LEU A 56 -2.08 8.40 0.53
CA LEU A 56 -2.08 8.63 -0.92
C LEU A 56 -3.03 9.76 -1.31
N LEU A 57 -4.24 9.78 -0.74
CA LEU A 57 -5.21 10.84 -0.99
C LEU A 57 -4.69 12.19 -0.48
N LEU A 58 -4.15 12.23 0.75
CA LEU A 58 -3.52 13.42 1.32
C LEU A 58 -2.41 13.96 0.41
N ARG A 59 -1.54 13.08 -0.12
CA ARG A 59 -0.48 13.47 -1.05
C ARG A 59 -1.04 14.07 -2.35
N VAL A 60 -2.14 13.53 -2.87
CA VAL A 60 -2.81 14.08 -4.05
C VAL A 60 -3.43 15.46 -3.74
N LEU A 61 -4.13 15.60 -2.62
CA LEU A 61 -4.76 16.86 -2.19
C LEU A 61 -3.71 17.95 -1.93
N ALA A 62 -2.61 17.62 -1.24
CA ALA A 62 -1.51 18.53 -0.99
C ALA A 62 -0.86 19.01 -2.29
N ARG A 63 -0.63 18.10 -3.25
CA ARG A 63 -0.10 18.46 -4.58
C ARG A 63 -1.03 19.36 -5.37
N ARG A 64 -2.34 19.25 -5.14
CA ARG A 64 -3.37 20.08 -5.78
C ARG A 64 -3.68 21.36 -5.00
N GLN A 65 -3.05 21.57 -3.85
CA GLN A 65 -3.36 22.68 -2.93
C GLN A 65 -4.86 22.72 -2.54
N ALA A 66 -5.45 21.54 -2.35
CA ALA A 66 -6.88 21.37 -2.11
C ALA A 66 -7.16 20.56 -0.83
N VAL A 67 -6.28 20.67 0.17
CA VAL A 67 -6.47 20.02 1.48
C VAL A 67 -7.51 20.83 2.27
N PRO A 68 -8.67 20.26 2.64
CA PRO A 68 -9.64 20.92 3.51
C PRO A 68 -9.06 21.18 4.91
N PRO A 69 -9.44 22.28 5.58
CA PRO A 69 -8.91 22.66 6.90
C PRO A 69 -9.38 21.76 8.06
N ASP A 70 -10.37 20.90 7.82
CA ASP A 70 -10.99 19.97 8.77
C ASP A 70 -10.90 18.52 8.27
N LEU A 71 -9.91 18.23 7.43
CA LEU A 71 -9.73 16.91 6.84
C LEU A 71 -9.35 15.87 7.90
N VAL A 72 -10.16 14.80 7.98
CA VAL A 72 -9.94 13.68 8.89
C VAL A 72 -9.64 12.41 8.09
N PHE A 73 -8.54 11.74 8.42
CA PHE A 73 -8.18 10.45 7.83
C PHE A 73 -8.18 9.32 8.86
N PRO A 74 -8.53 8.08 8.45
CA PRO A 74 -8.25 6.91 9.25
C PRO A 74 -6.73 6.75 9.43
N ALA A 75 -6.30 6.46 10.65
CA ALA A 75 -4.91 6.21 11.01
C ALA A 75 -4.82 4.99 11.93
N ILE A 76 -3.61 4.49 12.15
CA ILE A 76 -3.35 3.43 13.12
C ILE A 76 -2.52 4.01 14.27
N ASP A 77 -2.96 3.80 15.51
CA ASP A 77 -2.19 4.24 16.68
C ASP A 77 -0.95 3.34 16.94
N ALA A 78 -0.14 3.71 17.93
CA ALA A 78 1.07 2.96 18.25
C ALA A 78 0.78 1.52 18.72
N GLU A 79 -0.45 1.27 19.19
CA GLU A 79 -0.94 -0.01 19.68
C GLU A 79 -1.60 -0.86 18.57
N GLY A 80 -1.76 -0.31 17.36
CA GLY A 80 -2.33 -1.02 16.21
C GLY A 80 -3.85 -0.88 16.05
N HIS A 81 -4.51 0.01 16.82
CA HIS A 81 -5.95 0.24 16.70
C HIS A 81 -6.27 1.30 15.64
N LEU A 82 -7.45 1.17 15.03
CA LEU A 82 -7.96 2.14 14.08
C LEU A 82 -8.41 3.42 14.81
N CYS A 83 -7.83 4.55 14.46
CA CYS A 83 -8.15 5.87 14.97
C CYS A 83 -8.32 6.88 13.82
N THR A 84 -8.37 8.17 14.14
CA THR A 84 -8.48 9.25 13.15
C THR A 84 -7.46 10.35 13.42
N PHE A 85 -6.90 10.94 12.36
CA PHE A 85 -5.98 12.08 12.44
C PHE A 85 -6.51 13.28 11.66
N SER A 86 -6.35 14.47 12.22
CA SER A 86 -6.71 15.76 11.59
C SER A 86 -5.43 16.48 11.14
N TYR A 87 -5.46 17.09 9.95
CA TYR A 87 -4.31 17.80 9.35
C TYR A 87 -4.52 19.30 9.25
#